data_AF-A0A9X3N3J3-F1
#
_entry.id   AF-A0A9X3N3J3-F1
#
_cell.length_a   1.000
_cell.length_b   1.000
_cell.length_c   1.000
_cell.angle_alpha   90.00
_cell.angle_beta   90.00
_cell.angle_gamma   90.00
#
_symmetry.space_group_name_H-M   'P 1'
#
loop_
_entity.id
_entity.type
_entity.pdbx_description
1 polymer ?
#
loop_
_entity_poly.entity_id
_entity_poly.type
_entity_poly.pdbx_seq_one_letter_code
_entity_poly.pdbx_strand_id
1 'polypeptide(L)'
;MFRKTVTGPDGRTWNVGRAWFPRRRKFRRADPFDGFDPGGFFPGLADDLGVIGIILAVIALIVGLLFLVLVLFNVVVIAIELTIVLTLCGAGVFSRVVLRKPWTVFAKSGNARIERQVVGWRASKREIEDVAGALASGLEPARAHR
;
A
#
# COMPACT_ATOMS: atom_id res chain seq x y z
N MET A 1 -8.85 -4.09 -1.25
CA MET A 1 -8.92 -5.54 -1.49
C MET A 1 -10.33 -5.99 -1.13
N PHE A 2 -11.19 -6.28 -2.10
CA PHE A 2 -12.57 -6.68 -1.80
C PHE A 2 -12.55 -8.05 -1.11
N ARG A 3 -13.01 -8.07 0.14
CA ARG A 3 -13.10 -9.24 1.01
C ARG A 3 -14.53 -9.32 1.48
N LYS A 4 -15.23 -10.39 1.10
CA LYS A 4 -16.60 -10.65 1.53
C LYS A 4 -16.56 -11.69 2.63
N THR A 5 -17.17 -11.37 3.77
CA THR A 5 -17.39 -12.34 4.84
C THR A 5 -18.76 -12.99 4.62
N VAL A 6 -18.82 -14.30 4.65
CA VAL A 6 -20.05 -15.09 4.47
C VAL A 6 -20.14 -16.06 5.63
N THR A 7 -21.28 -16.08 6.31
CA THR A 7 -21.55 -17.09 7.35
C THR A 7 -22.28 -18.25 6.70
N GLY A 8 -21.73 -19.45 6.81
CA GLY A 8 -22.39 -20.67 6.37
C GLY A 8 -23.50 -21.10 7.34
N PRO A 9 -24.42 -21.99 6.91
CA PRO A 9 -25.47 -22.52 7.78
C PRO A 9 -24.92 -23.38 8.92
N ASP A 10 -23.67 -23.82 8.83
CA ASP A 10 -22.89 -24.47 9.89
C ASP A 10 -22.35 -23.50 10.96
N GLY A 11 -22.68 -22.20 10.85
CA GLY A 11 -22.19 -21.13 11.73
C GLY A 11 -20.75 -20.72 11.46
N ARG A 12 -20.07 -21.31 10.47
CA ARG A 12 -18.67 -20.96 10.15
C ARG A 12 -18.61 -19.68 9.33
N THR A 13 -17.68 -18.79 9.69
CA THR A 13 -17.44 -17.55 8.95
C THR A 13 -16.33 -17.74 7.92
N TRP A 14 -16.67 -17.54 6.66
CA TRP A 14 -15.79 -17.65 5.50
C TRP A 14 -15.36 -16.29 4.99
N ASN A 15 -14.07 -16.14 4.73
CA ASN A 15 -13.50 -14.98 4.06
C ASN A 15 -13.22 -15.31 2.60
N VAL A 16 -13.92 -14.65 1.69
CA VAL A 16 -13.77 -14.84 0.24
C VAL A 16 -13.15 -13.59 -0.39
N GLY A 17 -12.17 -13.77 -1.28
CA GLY A 17 -11.53 -12.65 -1.97
C GLY A 17 -10.59 -13.06 -3.09
N ARG A 18 -9.95 -12.06 -3.70
CA ARG A 18 -8.97 -12.24 -4.79
C ARG A 18 -7.55 -11.97 -4.31
N ALA A 19 -6.63 -12.89 -4.54
CA ALA A 19 -5.21 -12.69 -4.29
C ALA A 19 -4.56 -12.04 -5.50
N TRP A 20 -4.00 -10.85 -5.30
CA TRP A 20 -3.28 -10.11 -6.35
C TRP A 20 -1.85 -10.60 -6.56
N PHE A 21 -1.23 -11.29 -5.59
CA PHE A 21 0.13 -11.81 -5.72
C PHE A 21 0.20 -13.23 -5.14
N PRO A 22 1.03 -14.13 -5.71
CA PRO A 22 1.40 -15.37 -5.02
C PRO A 22 1.99 -15.01 -3.66
N ARG A 23 1.60 -15.77 -2.65
CA ARG A 23 1.80 -15.42 -1.24
C ARG A 23 3.31 -15.29 -0.96
N ARG A 24 3.82 -14.07 -0.89
CA ARG A 24 5.20 -13.79 -0.50
C ARG A 24 5.41 -14.17 0.97
N ARG A 25 6.54 -14.81 1.27
CA ARG A 25 7.04 -15.00 2.65
C ARG A 25 7.06 -13.63 3.33
N LYS A 26 6.60 -13.58 4.57
CA LYS A 26 6.60 -12.37 5.40
C LYS A 26 8.05 -11.89 5.51
N PHE A 27 8.37 -10.78 4.87
CA PHE A 27 9.61 -10.06 5.13
C PHE A 27 9.46 -9.38 6.49
N ARG A 28 10.39 -9.71 7.40
CA ARG A 28 10.50 -9.08 8.71
C ARG A 28 10.99 -7.64 8.47
N ARG A 29 10.15 -6.64 8.79
CA ARG A 29 10.58 -5.24 8.82
C ARG A 29 11.56 -5.08 9.99
N ALA A 30 12.68 -4.44 9.70
CA ALA A 30 13.55 -3.83 10.70
C ALA A 30 13.32 -2.32 10.58
N ASP A 31 13.01 -1.67 11.69
CA ASP A 31 12.90 -0.23 11.79
C ASP A 31 14.19 0.28 12.46
N PRO A 32 15.07 0.98 11.74
CA PRO A 32 16.08 1.83 12.36
C PRO A 32 15.60 3.28 12.23
N PHE A 33 15.52 4.03 13.34
CA PHE A 33 15.94 5.45 13.45
C PHE A 33 15.51 5.96 14.82
N ASP A 34 16.51 6.07 15.70
CA ASP A 34 16.46 6.66 17.03
C ASP A 34 17.29 7.96 16.97
N GLY A 35 16.80 9.02 17.62
CA GLY A 35 17.61 10.14 18.12
C GLY A 35 17.93 11.29 17.16
N PHE A 36 17.12 12.35 17.21
CA PHE A 36 17.60 13.71 16.91
C PHE A 36 17.08 14.67 17.99
N ASP A 37 18.01 15.20 18.78
CA ASP A 37 17.81 16.20 19.84
C ASP A 37 18.62 17.45 19.48
N PRO A 38 17.96 18.59 19.18
CA PRO A 38 18.64 19.87 19.10
C PRO A 38 18.38 20.70 20.36
N GLY A 39 19.13 20.41 21.42
CA GLY A 39 19.34 21.29 22.56
C GLY A 39 20.23 22.49 22.16
N GLY A 40 19.80 23.70 22.55
CA GLY A 40 20.18 24.95 21.90
C GLY A 40 21.40 25.70 22.42
N PHE A 41 21.73 26.80 21.74
CA PHE A 41 22.39 27.98 22.32
C PHE A 41 22.26 29.18 21.38
N PHE A 42 21.68 30.30 21.84
CA PHE A 42 21.87 31.63 21.24
C PHE A 42 22.17 32.61 22.39
N PRO A 43 23.39 33.16 22.48
CA PRO A 43 23.70 34.24 23.38
C PRO A 43 23.25 35.57 22.76
N GLY A 44 22.56 36.39 23.55
CA GLY A 44 22.10 37.71 23.13
C GLY A 44 23.26 38.69 22.94
N LEU A 45 23.04 39.67 22.07
CA LEU A 45 23.59 41.02 22.20
C LEU A 45 22.55 42.02 21.68
N ALA A 46 22.12 42.89 22.59
CA ALA A 46 21.49 44.16 22.26
C ALA A 46 22.57 45.17 21.83
N ASP A 47 22.13 46.17 21.07
CA ASP A 47 22.86 47.35 20.60
C ASP A 47 23.78 47.18 19.37
N ASP A 48 23.16 46.95 18.21
CA ASP A 48 23.19 47.89 17.08
C ASP A 48 22.06 47.55 16.06
N LEU A 49 20.84 48.03 16.33
CA LEU A 49 19.58 47.45 15.82
C LEU A 49 19.35 47.53 14.30
N GLY A 50 20.10 48.37 13.57
CA GLY A 50 19.87 48.57 12.13
C GLY A 50 20.57 47.55 11.25
N VAL A 51 21.89 47.38 11.43
CA VAL A 51 22.73 46.61 10.51
C VAL A 51 22.65 45.10 10.80
N ILE A 52 22.65 44.72 12.08
CA ILE A 52 22.57 43.32 12.50
C ILE A 52 21.22 42.71 12.10
N GLY A 53 20.13 43.47 12.23
CA GLY A 53 18.80 43.03 11.82
C GLY A 53 18.72 42.71 10.32
N ILE A 54 19.34 43.54 9.47
CA ILE A 54 19.39 43.30 8.02
C ILE A 54 20.19 42.04 7.70
N ILE A 55 21.35 41.85 8.34
CA ILE A 55 22.19 40.67 8.13
C ILE A 55 21.43 39.38 8.51
N LEU A 56 20.78 39.38 9.68
CA LEU A 56 19.98 38.22 10.12
C LEU A 56 18.78 37.96 9.21
N ALA A 57 18.11 39.00 8.72
CA ALA A 57 17.00 38.84 7.77
C ALA A 57 17.47 38.23 6.44
N VAL A 58 18.62 38.65 5.92
CA VAL A 58 19.22 38.08 4.71
C VAL A 58 19.61 36.62 4.93
N ILE A 59 20.24 36.29 6.06
CA ILE A 59 20.57 34.90 6.40
C ILE A 59 19.30 34.05 6.50
N ALA A 60 18.28 34.52 7.21
CA ALA A 60 17.01 33.82 7.35
C ALA A 60 16.32 33.61 6.00
N LEU A 61 16.37 34.60 5.10
CA LEU A 61 15.85 34.48 3.75
C LEU A 61 16.60 33.42 2.94
N ILE A 62 17.93 33.40 2.99
CA ILE A 62 18.75 32.40 2.30
C ILE A 62 18.46 31.01 2.84
N VAL A 63 18.43 30.83 4.16
CA VAL A 63 18.10 29.55 4.80
C VAL A 63 16.69 29.12 4.44
N GLY A 64 15.72 30.03 4.46
CA GLY A 64 14.34 29.76 4.05
C GLY A 64 14.22 29.35 2.58
N LEU A 65 14.97 30.00 1.69
CA LEU A 65 15.00 29.65 0.27
C LEU A 65 15.65 28.29 0.04
N LEU A 66 16.76 27.99 0.70
CA LEU A 66 17.41 26.68 0.63
C LEU A 66 16.47 25.59 1.15
N PHE A 67 15.81 25.83 2.28
CA PHE A 67 14.81 24.92 2.83
C PHE A 67 13.67 24.68 1.84
N LEU A 68 13.13 25.74 1.22
CA LEU A 68 12.07 25.64 0.23
C LEU A 68 12.50 24.82 -0.99
N VAL A 69 13.72 25.05 -1.51
CA VAL A 69 14.28 24.29 -2.64
C VAL A 69 14.43 22.82 -2.27
N LEU A 70 14.94 22.50 -1.09
CA LEU A 70 15.07 21.13 -0.61
C LEU A 70 13.71 20.44 -0.47
N VAL A 71 12.71 21.12 0.10
CA VAL A 71 11.34 20.60 0.21
C VAL A 71 10.76 20.34 -1.19
N LEU A 72 10.87 21.31 -2.10
CA LEU A 72 10.34 21.18 -3.45
C LEU A 72 11.03 20.04 -4.22
N PHE A 73 12.35 19.91 -4.08
CA PHE A 73 13.10 18.81 -4.66
C PHE A 73 12.59 17.45 -4.17
N ASN A 74 12.40 17.29 -2.85
CA ASN A 74 11.84 16.07 -2.29
C ASN A 74 10.43 15.77 -2.82
N VAL A 75 9.58 16.78 -2.93
CA VAL A 75 8.22 16.64 -3.49
C VAL A 75 8.28 16.15 -4.94
N VAL A 76 9.19 16.69 -5.75
CA VAL A 76 9.39 16.26 -7.15
C VAL A 76 9.88 14.81 -7.22
N VAL A 77 10.84 14.42 -6.37
CA VAL A 77 11.34 13.03 -6.31
C VAL A 77 10.21 12.08 -5.95
N ILE A 78 9.41 12.37 -4.91
CA ILE A 78 8.26 11.56 -4.52
C ILE A 78 7.22 11.46 -5.65
N ALA A 79 6.97 12.57 -6.37
CA ALA A 79 6.05 12.57 -7.50
C ALA A 79 6.53 11.66 -8.64
N ILE A 80 7.84 11.67 -8.94
CA ILE A 80 8.46 10.78 -9.92
C ILE A 80 8.34 9.32 -9.46
N GLU A 81 8.67 9.01 -8.21
CA GLU A 81 8.53 7.66 -7.65
C GLU A 81 7.08 7.16 -7.74
N LEU A 82 6.11 7.99 -7.36
CA LEU A 82 4.70 7.66 -7.44
C LEU A 82 4.28 7.40 -8.90
N THR A 83 4.77 8.22 -9.84
CA THR A 83 4.52 8.03 -11.27
C THR A 83 5.09 6.71 -11.78
N ILE A 84 6.31 6.35 -11.37
CA ILE A 84 6.93 5.06 -11.70
C ILE A 84 6.09 3.90 -11.12
N VAL A 85 5.71 3.98 -9.84
CA VAL A 85 4.90 2.95 -9.17
C VAL A 85 3.54 2.79 -9.87
N LEU A 86 2.87 3.88 -10.21
CA LEU A 86 1.59 3.85 -10.92
C LEU A 86 1.74 3.26 -12.32
N THR A 87 2.80 3.63 -13.05
CA THR A 87 3.12 3.09 -14.37
C THR A 87 3.37 1.59 -14.30
N LEU A 88 4.19 1.12 -13.35
CA LEU A 88 4.45 -0.29 -13.13
C LEU A 88 3.20 -1.05 -12.69
N CYS A 89 2.37 -0.47 -11.82
CA CYS A 89 1.08 -1.04 -11.43
C CYS A 89 0.16 -1.21 -12.64
N GLY A 90 0.03 -0.16 -13.46
CA GLY A 90 -0.75 -0.17 -14.69
C GLY A 90 -0.24 -1.21 -15.69
N ALA A 91 1.06 -1.24 -15.96
CA ALA A 91 1.70 -2.23 -16.81
C ALA A 91 1.55 -3.66 -16.27
N GLY A 92 1.61 -3.85 -14.95
CA GLY A 92 1.37 -5.13 -14.29
C GLY A 92 -0.06 -5.63 -14.45
N VAL A 93 -1.05 -4.74 -14.34
CA VAL A 93 -2.45 -5.06 -14.62
C VAL A 93 -2.63 -5.39 -16.10
N PHE A 94 -2.12 -4.53 -16.98
CA PHE A 94 -2.26 -4.68 -18.43
C PHE A 94 -1.62 -5.98 -18.93
N SER A 95 -0.40 -6.27 -18.49
CA SER A 95 0.30 -7.52 -18.83
C SER A 95 -0.45 -8.75 -18.35
N ARG A 96 -1.09 -8.74 -17.17
CA ARG A 96 -1.92 -9.88 -16.72
C ARG A 96 -3.16 -10.07 -17.56
N VAL A 97 -3.77 -8.99 -18.02
CA VAL A 97 -4.95 -9.03 -18.90
C VAL A 97 -4.57 -9.58 -20.27
N VAL A 98 -3.49 -9.07 -20.87
CA VAL A 98 -3.00 -9.50 -22.20
C VAL A 98 -2.45 -10.93 -22.16
N LEU A 99 -1.62 -11.27 -21.17
CA LEU A 99 -1.01 -12.59 -21.02
C LEU A 99 -1.94 -13.66 -20.43
N ARG A 100 -3.24 -13.34 -20.23
CA ARG A 100 -4.25 -14.25 -19.67
C ARG A 100 -3.82 -14.92 -18.36
N LYS A 101 -2.99 -14.26 -17.55
CA LYS A 101 -2.49 -14.85 -16.30
C LYS A 101 -3.67 -15.06 -15.33
N PRO A 102 -3.89 -16.27 -14.80
CA PRO A 102 -5.04 -16.56 -13.95
C PRO A 102 -4.97 -15.79 -12.62
N TRP A 103 -6.14 -15.31 -12.18
CA TRP A 103 -6.34 -14.72 -10.86
C TRP A 103 -6.64 -15.83 -9.86
N THR A 104 -6.01 -15.81 -8.69
CA THR A 104 -6.31 -16.76 -7.62
C THR A 104 -7.44 -16.22 -6.74
N VAL A 105 -8.61 -16.86 -6.80
CA VAL A 105 -9.72 -16.65 -5.86
C VAL A 105 -9.51 -17.57 -4.68
N PHE A 106 -9.68 -17.06 -3.45
CA PHE A 106 -9.55 -17.86 -2.24
C PHE A 106 -10.79 -17.75 -1.37
N ALA A 107 -11.12 -18.85 -0.69
CA ALA A 107 -12.04 -18.90 0.43
C ALA A 107 -11.33 -19.50 1.64
N LYS A 108 -11.43 -18.86 2.80
CA LYS A 108 -10.79 -19.33 4.04
C LYS A 108 -11.75 -19.26 5.22
N SER A 109 -11.85 -20.36 5.98
CA SER A 109 -12.52 -20.42 7.29
C SER A 109 -11.67 -21.26 8.25
N GLY A 110 -11.17 -20.66 9.33
CA GLY A 110 -10.23 -21.31 10.25
C GLY A 110 -9.00 -21.91 9.51
N ASN A 111 -8.88 -23.24 9.58
CA ASN A 111 -7.86 -24.04 8.88
C ASN A 111 -8.28 -24.49 7.47
N ALA A 112 -9.57 -24.43 7.13
CA ALA A 112 -10.06 -24.79 5.80
C ALA A 112 -9.73 -23.67 4.80
N ARG A 113 -9.17 -24.07 3.65
CA ARG A 113 -8.80 -23.15 2.57
C ARG A 113 -9.07 -23.78 1.22
N ILE A 114 -9.70 -23.00 0.35
CA ILE A 114 -9.98 -23.36 -1.04
C ILE A 114 -9.35 -22.27 -1.92
N GLU A 115 -8.65 -22.69 -2.97
CA GLU A 115 -8.06 -21.80 -3.97
C GLU A 115 -8.53 -22.24 -5.35
N ARG A 116 -8.93 -21.28 -6.19
CA ARG A 116 -9.28 -21.52 -7.60
C ARG A 116 -8.61 -20.49 -8.49
N GLN A 117 -8.15 -20.94 -9.64
CA GLN A 117 -7.52 -20.10 -10.64
C GLN A 117 -8.54 -19.74 -11.71
N VAL A 118 -8.80 -18.44 -11.91
CA VAL A 118 -9.77 -17.94 -12.89
C VAL A 118 -9.14 -16.90 -13.78
N VAL A 119 -9.19 -17.11 -15.09
CA VAL A 119 -8.69 -16.16 -16.08
C VAL A 119 -9.74 -15.09 -16.36
N GLY A 120 -9.34 -13.82 -16.35
CA GLY A 120 -10.21 -12.70 -16.71
C GLY A 120 -10.89 -12.02 -15.52
N TRP A 121 -11.00 -10.68 -15.61
CA TRP A 121 -11.48 -9.85 -14.52
C TRP A 121 -12.96 -10.09 -14.17
N ARG A 122 -13.81 -10.16 -15.21
CA ARG A 122 -15.26 -10.40 -15.07
C ARG A 122 -15.56 -11.81 -14.58
N ALA A 123 -14.89 -12.82 -15.14
CA ALA A 123 -15.03 -14.21 -14.73
C ALA A 123 -14.66 -14.39 -13.26
N SER A 124 -13.56 -13.78 -12.81
CA SER A 124 -13.17 -13.85 -11.40
C SER A 124 -14.10 -13.08 -10.46
N LYS A 125 -14.89 -12.09 -10.94
CA LYS A 125 -15.93 -11.46 -10.11
C LYS A 125 -17.11 -12.42 -9.92
N ARG A 126 -17.54 -13.07 -10.99
CA ARG A 126 -18.59 -14.10 -10.96
C ARG A 126 -18.21 -15.26 -10.03
N GLU A 127 -16.99 -15.78 -10.16
CA GLU A 127 -16.53 -16.86 -9.27
C GLU A 127 -16.58 -16.47 -7.77
N ILE A 128 -16.28 -15.21 -7.43
CA ILE A 128 -16.39 -14.76 -6.02
C ILE A 128 -17.85 -14.77 -5.56
N GLU A 129 -18.79 -14.35 -6.41
CA GLU A 129 -20.22 -14.36 -6.13
C GLU A 129 -20.75 -15.79 -6.04
N ASP A 130 -20.34 -16.67 -6.96
CA ASP A 130 -20.73 -18.09 -7.00
C ASP A 130 -20.21 -18.84 -5.77
N VAL A 131 -18.94 -18.67 -5.41
CA VAL A 131 -18.34 -19.26 -4.20
C VAL A 131 -19.00 -18.72 -2.94
N ALA A 132 -19.30 -17.43 -2.89
CA ALA A 132 -20.02 -16.85 -1.76
C ALA A 132 -21.45 -17.39 -1.64
N GLY A 133 -22.15 -17.57 -2.75
CA GLY A 133 -23.49 -18.16 -2.80
C GLY A 133 -23.48 -19.62 -2.35
N ALA A 134 -22.54 -20.43 -2.88
CA ALA A 134 -22.37 -21.82 -2.49
C ALA A 134 -22.14 -21.96 -0.97
N LEU A 135 -21.19 -21.18 -0.42
CA LEU A 135 -20.89 -21.18 1.00
C LEU A 135 -22.07 -20.72 1.88
N ALA A 136 -22.83 -19.71 1.43
CA ALA A 136 -24.03 -19.26 2.14
C ALA A 136 -25.15 -20.31 2.15
N SER A 137 -25.25 -21.12 1.09
CA SER A 137 -26.21 -22.21 0.97
C SER A 137 -25.78 -23.52 1.66
N GLY A 138 -24.57 -23.59 2.22
CA GLY A 138 -24.03 -24.79 2.84
C GLY A 138 -23.45 -25.83 1.88
N LEU A 139 -23.41 -25.54 0.58
CA LEU A 139 -22.66 -26.33 -0.39
C LEU A 139 -21.16 -26.04 -0.20
N GLU A 140 -20.41 -27.01 0.31
CA GLU A 140 -18.95 -26.92 0.30
C GLU A 140 -18.46 -26.88 -1.15
N PRO A 141 -17.79 -25.80 -1.59
CA PRO A 141 -17.27 -25.74 -2.94
C PRO A 141 -16.22 -26.85 -3.10
N ALA A 142 -16.38 -27.68 -4.14
CA ALA A 142 -15.50 -28.81 -4.40
C ALA A 142 -14.01 -28.41 -4.28
N ARG A 143 -13.27 -29.08 -3.39
CA ARG A 143 -11.82 -28.90 -3.23
C ARG A 143 -11.15 -29.13 -4.58
N ALA A 144 -10.47 -28.11 -5.10
CA ALA A 144 -9.60 -28.31 -6.24
C ALA A 144 -8.40 -29.17 -5.80
N HIS A 145 -8.32 -30.39 -6.32
CA HIS A 145 -7.11 -31.21 -6.23
C HIS A 145 -5.99 -30.53 -7.02
N ARG A 146 -4.78 -30.64 -6.46
CA ARG A 146 -3.57 -29.92 -6.82
C ARG A 146 -3.03 -30.30 -8.19
#